data_AF-A0A2W5MU14-F1
#
_entry.id   AF-A0A2W5MU14-F1
#
_cell.length_a   1.000
_cell.length_b   1.000
_cell.length_c   1.000
_cell.angle_alpha   90.00
_cell.angle_beta   90.00
_cell.angle_gamma   90.00
#
_symmetry.space_group_name_H-M   'P 1'
#
loop_
_entity.id
_entity.type
_entity.pdbx_description
1 polymer ?
#
loop_
_entity_poly.entity_id
_entity_poly.type
_entity_poly.pdbx_seq_one_letter_code
_entity_poly.pdbx_strand_id
1 'polypeptide(L)'
;MPVIQQSVRCGSIVLTLFASIAMVGLIGVAATRVMQGPVKTMTQVTKRTIAENNMMSAGRLVLIMSAQNGGDCDHDGMIEPLEWVDPNSQPAPAHGGLLPTTIGASLEDPWGNSYGYCAW
;
A
#
# COMPACT_ATOMS: atom_id res chain seq x y z
N MET A 1 -17.21 41.89 50.72
CA MET A 1 -16.93 40.46 51.01
C MET A 1 -16.18 39.88 49.79
N PRO A 2 -15.22 38.97 49.98
CA PRO A 2 -13.78 39.26 49.84
C PRO A 2 -13.16 38.95 48.46
N VAL A 3 -12.06 39.66 48.18
CA VAL A 3 -11.09 39.35 47.11
C VAL A 3 -10.44 38.01 47.41
N ILE A 4 -10.53 37.06 46.47
CA ILE A 4 -9.83 35.77 46.56
C ILE A 4 -8.33 36.04 46.38
N GLN A 5 -7.62 36.19 47.49
CA GLN A 5 -6.17 36.11 47.55
C GLN A 5 -5.77 34.63 47.53
N GLN A 6 -5.29 34.11 46.39
CA GLN A 6 -4.66 32.79 46.35
C GLN A 6 -3.25 32.91 46.91
N SER A 7 -3.09 32.60 48.20
CA SER A 7 -1.78 32.40 48.80
C SER A 7 -1.19 31.07 48.33
N VAL A 8 -0.26 31.10 47.39
CA VAL A 8 0.59 29.94 47.09
C VAL A 8 1.99 30.27 47.60
N ARG A 9 2.38 29.71 48.76
CA ARG A 9 3.76 29.72 49.23
C ARG A 9 4.34 28.31 49.30
N CYS A 10 5.60 28.23 48.84
CA CYS A 10 6.58 27.14 48.96
C CYS A 10 6.16 25.77 48.39
N GLY A 11 6.35 25.62 47.07
CA GLY A 11 6.30 24.31 46.40
C GLY A 11 5.73 24.30 44.98
N SER A 12 5.19 25.42 44.50
CA SER A 12 4.31 25.41 43.31
C SER A 12 4.96 25.77 41.98
N ILE A 13 6.13 26.42 41.96
CA ILE A 13 6.69 26.97 40.71
C ILE A 13 7.21 25.86 39.78
N VAL A 14 7.80 24.81 40.35
CA VAL A 14 8.32 23.68 39.56
C VAL A 14 7.16 22.87 38.99
N LEU A 15 6.10 22.66 39.77
CA LEU A 15 4.88 21.98 39.32
C LEU A 15 4.20 22.73 38.17
N THR A 16 4.04 24.05 38.26
CA THR A 16 3.40 24.84 37.19
C THR A 16 4.22 24.87 35.91
N LEU A 17 5.56 24.87 36.03
CA LEU A 17 6.48 24.84 34.90
C LEU A 17 6.49 23.47 34.21
N PHE A 18 6.41 22.36 34.96
CA PHE A 18 6.23 21.03 34.37
C PHE A 18 4.82 20.85 33.78
N ALA A 19 3.78 21.40 34.42
CA ALA A 19 2.41 21.35 33.91
C ALA A 19 2.25 22.09 32.57
N SER A 20 2.89 23.24 32.40
CA SER A 20 2.85 23.99 31.14
C SER A 20 3.58 23.24 30.01
N ILE A 21 4.75 22.67 30.29
CA ILE A 21 5.48 21.84 29.31
C ILE A 21 4.69 20.58 28.94
N ALA A 22 4.05 19.94 29.93
CA ALA A 22 3.20 18.77 29.69
C ALA A 22 2.01 19.11 28.77
N MET A 23 1.40 20.30 28.93
CA MET A 23 0.32 20.76 28.06
C MET A 23 0.80 20.97 26.61
N VAL A 24 1.99 21.56 26.41
CA VAL A 24 2.58 21.74 25.07
C VAL A 24 2.92 20.38 24.45
N GLY A 25 3.40 19.43 25.24
CA GLY A 25 3.62 18.04 24.82
C GLY A 25 2.33 17.36 24.34
N LEU A 26 1.21 17.54 25.07
CA LEU A 26 -0.09 17.02 24.66
C LEU A 26 -0.58 17.61 23.33
N ILE A 27 -0.36 18.90 23.10
CA ILE A 27 -0.72 19.55 21.83
C ILE A 27 0.17 19.02 20.69
N GLY A 28 1.46 18.80 20.93
CA GLY A 28 2.36 18.18 19.96
C GLY A 28 1.93 16.76 19.56
N VAL A 29 1.50 15.95 20.54
CA VAL A 29 0.93 14.63 20.28
C VAL A 29 -0.38 14.74 19.50
N ALA A 30 -1.27 15.65 19.86
CA ALA A 30 -2.52 15.86 19.12
C ALA A 30 -2.26 16.27 17.66
N ALA A 31 -1.31 17.17 17.42
CA ALA A 31 -0.93 17.61 16.07
C ALA A 31 -0.37 16.46 15.23
N THR A 32 0.50 15.62 15.80
CA THR A 32 1.04 14.44 15.08
C THR A 32 -0.05 13.41 14.77
N ARG A 33 -1.06 13.25 15.65
CA ARG A 33 -2.22 12.38 15.37
C ARG A 33 -3.06 12.88 14.20
N VAL A 34 -3.24 14.20 14.05
CA VAL A 34 -3.95 14.78 12.89
C VAL A 34 -3.18 14.56 11.59
N MET A 35 -1.85 14.72 11.60
CA MET A 35 -1.01 14.51 10.41
C MET A 35 -0.93 13.04 9.96
N GLN A 36 -1.16 12.07 10.86
CA GLN A 36 -1.17 10.64 10.50
C GLN A 36 -2.32 10.26 9.55
N GLY A 37 -3.42 11.01 9.52
CA GLY A 37 -4.55 10.74 8.62
C GLY A 37 -4.16 10.90 7.14
N PRO A 38 -3.78 12.11 6.70
CA PRO A 38 -3.42 12.37 5.31
C PRO A 38 -2.23 11.53 4.82
N VAL A 39 -1.21 11.31 5.66
CA VAL A 39 0.00 10.55 5.28
C VAL A 39 -0.34 9.08 4.99
N LYS A 40 -1.22 8.46 5.78
CA LYS A 40 -1.68 7.09 5.50
C LYS A 40 -2.46 7.01 4.19
N THR A 41 -3.31 8.00 3.90
CA THR A 41 -4.05 8.04 2.63
C THR A 41 -3.11 8.25 1.44
N MET A 42 -2.14 9.15 1.54
CA MET A 42 -1.16 9.39 0.48
C MET A 42 -0.34 8.13 0.18
N THR A 43 0.17 7.45 1.20
CA THR A 43 0.91 6.19 1.00
C THR A 43 0.04 5.09 0.39
N GLN A 44 -1.23 5.00 0.76
CA GLN A 44 -2.17 4.04 0.15
C GLN A 44 -2.41 4.36 -1.34
N VAL A 45 -2.54 5.63 -1.71
CA VAL A 45 -2.67 6.06 -3.11
C VAL A 45 -1.40 5.73 -3.89
N THR A 46 -0.23 6.07 -3.36
CA THR A 46 1.06 5.75 -4.00
C THR A 46 1.21 4.25 -4.23
N LYS A 47 0.89 3.41 -3.23
CA LYS A 47 0.93 1.95 -3.37
C LYS A 47 -0.03 1.45 -4.47
N ARG A 48 -1.23 2.01 -4.56
CA ARG A 48 -2.17 1.69 -5.67
C ARG A 48 -1.61 2.09 -7.03
N THR A 49 -1.05 3.28 -7.16
CA THR A 49 -0.44 3.74 -8.41
C THR A 49 0.75 2.87 -8.83
N ILE A 50 1.56 2.40 -7.87
CA ILE A 50 2.65 1.45 -8.14
C ILE A 50 2.08 0.13 -8.63
N ALA A 51 1.07 -0.40 -7.93
CA ALA A 51 0.43 -1.65 -8.32
C ALA A 51 -0.20 -1.57 -9.73
N GLU A 52 -0.90 -0.49 -10.04
CA GLU A 52 -1.49 -0.25 -11.37
C GLU A 52 -0.44 -0.17 -12.47
N ASN A 53 0.67 0.54 -12.25
CA ASN A 53 1.77 0.58 -13.21
C ASN A 53 2.42 -0.80 -13.42
N ASN A 54 2.62 -1.54 -12.34
CA ASN A 54 3.18 -2.89 -12.41
C ASN A 54 2.23 -3.85 -13.14
N MET A 55 0.92 -3.80 -12.88
CA MET A 55 -0.07 -4.60 -13.62
C MET A 55 -0.11 -4.25 -15.12
N MET A 56 -0.10 -2.96 -15.46
CA MET A 56 -0.13 -2.51 -16.85
C MET A 56 1.13 -2.90 -17.63
N SER A 57 2.29 -2.83 -16.97
CA SER A 57 3.57 -3.25 -17.57
C SER A 57 3.65 -4.77 -17.69
N ALA A 58 3.25 -5.52 -16.65
CA ALA A 58 3.21 -6.97 -16.66
C ALA A 58 2.28 -7.50 -17.77
N GLY A 59 1.07 -6.95 -17.91
CA GLY A 59 0.13 -7.37 -18.96
C GLY A 59 0.66 -7.15 -20.38
N ARG A 60 1.37 -6.04 -20.62
CA ARG A 60 2.05 -5.83 -21.92
C ARG A 60 3.17 -6.84 -22.15
N LEU A 61 3.91 -7.17 -21.10
CA LEU A 61 5.04 -8.09 -21.17
C LEU A 61 4.57 -9.53 -21.45
N VAL A 62 3.44 -9.95 -20.87
CA VAL A 62 2.76 -11.22 -21.19
C VAL A 62 2.47 -11.32 -22.69
N LEU A 63 1.86 -10.28 -23.27
CA LEU A 63 1.49 -10.24 -24.68
C LEU A 63 2.70 -10.22 -25.62
N ILE A 64 3.76 -9.48 -25.26
CA ILE A 64 4.99 -9.43 -26.06
C ILE A 64 5.68 -10.80 -26.06
N MET A 65 5.72 -11.48 -24.90
CA MET A 65 6.33 -12.79 -24.81
C MET A 65 5.52 -13.88 -25.49
N SER A 66 4.19 -13.80 -25.48
CA SER A 66 3.37 -14.77 -26.20
C SER A 66 3.52 -14.62 -27.71
N ALA A 67 3.63 -13.38 -28.21
CA ALA A 67 3.93 -13.13 -29.62
C ALA A 67 5.33 -13.63 -30.04
N GLN A 68 6.33 -13.62 -29.14
CA GLN A 68 7.67 -14.09 -29.44
C GLN A 68 7.81 -15.62 -29.44
N ASN A 69 7.03 -16.33 -28.64
CA ASN A 69 7.09 -17.80 -28.53
C ASN A 69 6.16 -18.52 -29.52
N GLY A 70 5.66 -17.81 -30.53
CA GLY A 70 4.77 -18.37 -31.54
C GLY A 70 3.41 -18.78 -30.97
N GLY A 71 2.90 -18.01 -30.00
CA GLY A 71 1.77 -18.30 -29.08
C GLY A 71 0.41 -18.60 -29.68
N ASP A 72 0.36 -19.35 -30.76
CA ASP A 72 -0.79 -20.05 -31.32
C ASP A 72 -0.67 -21.51 -30.86
N CYS A 73 -1.17 -21.80 -29.64
CA CYS A 73 -1.01 -23.13 -29.06
C CYS A 73 -1.96 -24.16 -29.69
N ASP A 74 -3.07 -23.73 -30.30
CA ASP A 74 -4.08 -24.61 -30.91
C ASP A 74 -4.15 -24.53 -32.45
N HIS A 75 -3.25 -23.76 -33.07
CA HIS A 75 -3.07 -23.61 -34.53
C HIS A 75 -4.26 -22.96 -35.23
N ASP A 76 -5.01 -22.08 -34.55
CA ASP A 76 -6.15 -21.36 -35.11
C ASP A 76 -5.74 -20.02 -35.78
N GLY A 77 -4.46 -19.65 -35.70
CA GLY A 77 -3.90 -18.43 -36.27
C GLY A 77 -4.00 -17.21 -35.36
N MET A 78 -4.41 -17.37 -34.10
CA MET A 78 -4.48 -16.32 -33.08
C MET A 78 -3.33 -16.45 -32.09
N ILE A 79 -2.77 -15.30 -31.68
CA ILE A 79 -1.76 -15.27 -30.62
C ILE A 79 -2.48 -15.17 -29.28
N GLU A 80 -2.42 -16.25 -28.51
CA GLU A 80 -2.97 -16.38 -27.18
C GLU A 80 -2.02 -15.78 -26.12
N PRO A 81 -2.52 -15.31 -24.98
CA PRO A 81 -1.67 -14.93 -23.86
C PRO A 81 -0.94 -16.15 -23.28
N LEU A 82 0.21 -15.92 -22.66
CA LEU A 82 0.95 -16.97 -21.98
C LEU A 82 0.08 -17.67 -20.92
N GLU A 83 0.29 -18.97 -20.69
CA GLU A 83 -0.43 -19.73 -19.66
C GLU A 83 -0.08 -19.24 -18.25
N TRP A 84 -1.10 -19.14 -17.38
CA TRP A 84 -0.91 -18.73 -15.99
C TRP A 84 -0.41 -19.89 -15.13
N VAL A 85 0.16 -19.55 -13.96
CA VAL A 85 0.62 -20.55 -12.99
C VAL A 85 -0.44 -20.77 -11.92
N ASP A 86 -0.64 -22.03 -11.52
CA ASP A 86 -1.58 -22.37 -10.45
C ASP A 86 -1.25 -21.58 -9.18
N PRO A 87 -2.26 -20.92 -8.58
CA PRO A 87 -2.05 -20.05 -7.44
C PRO A 87 -1.59 -20.76 -6.17
N ASN A 88 -1.55 -22.10 -6.10
CA ASN A 88 -1.07 -22.86 -4.94
C ASN A 88 -1.64 -22.32 -3.60
N SER A 89 -2.95 -22.03 -3.57
CA SER A 89 -3.70 -21.42 -2.45
C SER A 89 -3.57 -19.90 -2.25
N GLN A 90 -2.89 -19.18 -3.16
CA GLN A 90 -2.91 -17.72 -3.17
C GLN A 90 -4.21 -17.16 -3.78
N PRO A 91 -4.59 -15.92 -3.46
CA PRO A 91 -5.71 -15.25 -4.09
C PRO A 91 -5.42 -15.04 -5.59
N ALA A 92 -6.25 -15.63 -6.46
CA ALA A 92 -6.20 -15.45 -7.89
C ALA A 92 -7.60 -15.17 -8.45
N PRO A 93 -7.70 -14.49 -9.60
CA PRO A 93 -8.99 -14.25 -10.24
C PRO A 93 -9.64 -15.58 -10.69
N ALA A 94 -10.97 -15.64 -10.62
CA ALA A 94 -11.72 -16.82 -11.04
C ALA A 94 -11.51 -17.08 -12.54
N HIS A 95 -11.32 -18.36 -12.93
CA HIS A 95 -10.93 -18.76 -14.28
C HIS A 95 -9.56 -18.22 -14.74
N GLY A 96 -8.72 -17.79 -13.79
CA GLY A 96 -7.36 -17.32 -14.04
C GLY A 96 -6.36 -17.92 -13.06
N GLY A 97 -5.13 -17.41 -13.10
CA GLY A 97 -4.05 -17.81 -12.21
C GLY A 97 -3.06 -16.68 -11.98
N LEU A 98 -1.86 -17.03 -11.52
CA LEU A 98 -0.79 -16.07 -11.25
C LEU A 98 0.07 -15.81 -12.48
N LEU A 99 0.63 -14.60 -12.55
CA LEU A 99 1.63 -14.25 -13.55
C LEU A 99 2.84 -15.20 -13.48
N PRO A 100 3.25 -15.82 -14.60
CA PRO A 100 4.39 -16.72 -14.60
C PRO A 100 5.70 -15.97 -14.31
N THR A 101 6.61 -16.64 -13.62
CA THR A 101 7.89 -16.06 -13.16
C THR A 101 8.88 -15.78 -14.29
N THR A 102 8.59 -16.26 -15.50
CA THR A 102 9.45 -16.14 -16.69
C THR A 102 9.35 -14.77 -17.38
N ILE A 103 8.34 -13.97 -17.04
CA ILE A 103 8.07 -12.70 -17.73
C ILE A 103 9.02 -11.57 -17.27
N GLY A 104 9.68 -11.72 -16.12
CA GLY A 104 10.58 -10.70 -15.59
C GLY A 104 9.87 -9.42 -15.13
N ALA A 105 8.55 -9.44 -15.02
CA ALA A 105 7.74 -8.39 -14.42
C ALA A 105 7.76 -8.47 -12.89
N SER A 106 7.35 -7.39 -12.23
CA SER A 106 7.06 -7.44 -10.80
C SER A 106 5.90 -8.42 -10.56
N LEU A 107 6.16 -9.48 -9.81
CA LEU A 107 5.21 -10.57 -9.54
C LEU A 107 4.29 -10.25 -8.36
N GLU A 108 4.65 -9.27 -7.52
CA GLU A 108 3.98 -8.97 -6.27
C GLU A 108 3.60 -7.49 -6.16
N ASP A 109 2.48 -7.24 -5.50
CA ASP A 109 2.01 -5.91 -5.16
C ASP A 109 2.74 -5.34 -3.91
N PRO A 110 2.62 -4.03 -3.63
CA PRO A 110 3.22 -3.40 -2.44
C PRO A 110 2.65 -3.88 -1.09
N TRP A 111 1.75 -4.86 -1.09
CA TRP A 111 1.13 -5.51 0.06
C TRP A 111 1.51 -7.00 0.16
N GLY A 112 2.30 -7.53 -0.78
CA GLY A 112 2.80 -8.91 -0.80
C GLY A 112 1.84 -9.92 -1.43
N ASN A 113 0.83 -9.49 -2.17
CA ASN A 113 0.00 -10.41 -2.96
C ASN A 113 0.59 -10.56 -4.36
N SER A 114 0.60 -11.79 -4.88
CA SER A 114 1.00 -12.01 -6.27
C SER A 114 -0.04 -11.48 -7.24
N TYR A 115 0.40 -10.92 -8.38
CA TYR A 115 -0.51 -10.48 -9.42
C TYR A 115 -1.10 -11.69 -10.16
N GLY A 116 -2.42 -11.71 -10.26
CA GLY A 116 -3.16 -12.68 -11.06
C GLY A 116 -3.64 -12.10 -12.38
N TYR A 117 -3.82 -12.96 -13.37
CA TYR A 117 -4.48 -12.63 -14.61
C TYR A 117 -5.32 -13.82 -15.08
N CYS A 118 -6.39 -13.49 -15.79
CA CYS A 118 -7.13 -14.47 -16.58
C CYS A 118 -6.62 -14.37 -18.00
N ALA A 119 -6.07 -15.47 -18.50
CA ALA A 119 -6.05 -15.79 -19.92
C ALA A 119 -7.14 -16.84 -20.15
N TRP A 120 -7.53 -17.03 -21.42
CA TRP A 120 -8.67 -17.81 -21.96
C TRP A 120 -10.09 -17.30 -21.68
#